data_AF-A0A2N1NN61-F1
#
_entry.id   AF-A0A2N1NN61-F1
#
_cell.length_a   1.000
_cell.length_b   1.000
_cell.length_c   1.000
_cell.angle_alpha   90.00
_cell.angle_beta   90.00
_cell.angle_gamma   90.00
#
_symmetry.space_group_name_H-M   'P 1'
#
loop_
_entity.id
_entity.type
_entity.pdbx_description
1 polymer ?
#
loop_
_entity_poly.entity_id
_entity_poly.type
_entity_poly.pdbx_seq_one_letter_code
_entity_poly.pdbx_strand_id
1 'polypeptide(L)'
;MDKNSTHHSHRIDYHFGNIDLLEQSIHSYTQSIPQSFFNTDHKIVITLLEKTFFDSKNKYIFDKFMNALPFNKRKEDTKTIFKYDQMTKDLWSTYMNCSRSLFKKRFSKLSLDINTKEALNRYWNTFEQSVIDLKKDTIPQKSINLNTSSTNDLPLEL
;
A
#
# COMPACT_ATOMS: atom_id res chain seq x y z
N MET A 1 35.64 19.50 -2.01
CA MET A 1 34.36 19.06 -1.42
C MET A 1 34.11 17.66 -1.89
N ASP A 2 34.30 16.71 -0.99
CA ASP A 2 34.32 15.27 -1.29
C ASP A 2 32.92 14.76 -1.62
N LYS A 3 32.73 14.32 -2.87
CA LYS A 3 31.54 13.58 -3.30
C LYS A 3 31.70 12.11 -2.91
N ASN A 4 31.51 11.80 -1.62
CA ASN A 4 31.17 10.45 -1.18
C ASN A 4 29.67 10.21 -1.36
N SER A 5 29.16 10.37 -2.59
CA SER A 5 27.84 9.82 -2.94
C SER A 5 28.02 8.32 -3.05
N THR A 6 27.41 7.57 -2.13
CA THR A 6 27.25 6.13 -2.19
C THR A 6 26.41 5.74 -3.40
N HIS A 7 26.99 5.80 -4.61
CA HIS A 7 26.38 5.34 -5.86
C HIS A 7 26.44 3.81 -5.95
N HIS A 8 25.94 3.14 -4.92
CA HIS A 8 25.70 1.70 -5.01
C HIS A 8 24.37 1.50 -5.73
N SER A 9 24.38 0.68 -6.78
CA SER A 9 23.15 0.31 -7.49
C SER A 9 22.29 -0.55 -6.57
N HIS A 10 21.25 0.04 -5.99
CA HIS A 10 20.30 -0.66 -5.14
C HIS A 10 19.00 -0.96 -5.89
N ARG A 11 18.46 -2.18 -5.73
CA ARG A 11 17.13 -2.55 -6.25
C ARG A 11 16.08 -2.21 -5.20
N ILE A 12 15.51 -1.01 -5.29
CA ILE A 12 14.51 -0.49 -4.34
C ILE A 12 13.12 -0.28 -4.96
N ASP A 13 13.02 -0.35 -6.29
CA ASP A 13 11.78 -0.20 -7.04
C ASP A 13 11.25 -1.57 -7.51
N TYR A 14 9.95 -1.81 -7.32
CA TYR A 14 9.31 -3.10 -7.60
C TYR A 14 7.87 -2.91 -8.10
N HIS A 15 7.43 -3.78 -9.01
CA HIS A 15 6.01 -4.03 -9.26
C HIS A 15 5.56 -5.23 -8.43
N PHE A 16 4.71 -4.98 -7.43
CA PHE A 16 4.07 -6.06 -6.68
C PHE A 16 2.74 -6.42 -7.35
N GLY A 17 2.53 -7.70 -7.62
CA GLY A 17 1.32 -8.19 -8.27
C GLY A 17 0.92 -9.56 -7.72
N ASN A 18 -0.32 -9.95 -7.99
CA ASN A 18 -0.78 -11.32 -7.77
C ASN A 18 0.00 -12.27 -8.69
N ILE A 19 0.34 -13.47 -8.21
CA ILE A 19 1.01 -14.52 -8.98
C ILE A 19 0.30 -14.79 -10.32
N ASP A 20 -1.03 -14.90 -10.31
CA ASP A 20 -1.83 -15.15 -11.53
C ASP A 20 -1.67 -14.03 -12.58
N LEU A 21 -1.38 -12.79 -12.16
CA LEU A 21 -1.10 -11.67 -13.07
C LEU A 21 0.37 -11.66 -13.50
N LEU A 22 1.30 -11.96 -12.59
CA LEU A 22 2.73 -11.96 -12.87
C LEU A 22 3.14 -13.11 -13.80
N GLU A 23 2.45 -14.25 -13.74
CA GLU A 23 2.61 -15.36 -14.70
C GLU A 23 2.28 -14.96 -16.14
N GLN A 24 1.51 -13.88 -16.33
CA GLN A 24 1.13 -13.34 -17.64
C GLN A 24 2.08 -12.23 -18.09
N SER A 25 3.14 -11.97 -17.33
CA SER A 25 4.18 -11.04 -17.75
C SER A 25 5.02 -11.68 -18.86
N ILE A 26 5.04 -11.03 -20.02
CA ILE A 26 5.86 -11.43 -21.16
C ILE A 26 7.32 -11.05 -20.87
N HIS A 27 7.54 -9.86 -20.31
CA HIS A 27 8.87 -9.34 -20.06
C HIS A 27 8.84 -8.26 -18.97
N SER A 28 9.86 -8.23 -18.12
CA SER A 28 10.09 -7.16 -17.15
C SER A 28 11.53 -6.67 -17.24
N TYR A 29 11.72 -5.35 -17.34
CA TYR A 29 13.03 -4.75 -17.47
C TYR A 29 13.07 -3.34 -16.88
N THR A 30 14.27 -2.77 -16.80
CA THR A 30 14.47 -1.40 -16.34
C THR A 30 15.09 -0.56 -17.44
N GLN A 31 14.73 0.71 -17.50
CA GLN A 31 15.27 1.66 -18.47
C GLN A 31 15.63 2.98 -17.78
N SER A 32 16.75 3.58 -18.16
CA SER A 32 17.09 4.93 -17.68
C SER A 32 16.14 5.94 -18.31
N ILE A 33 15.68 6.90 -17.51
CA ILE A 33 14.82 7.99 -18.00
C ILE A 33 15.73 9.12 -18.51
N PRO A 34 15.49 9.65 -19.72
CA PRO A 34 16.28 10.79 -20.20
C PRO A 34 16.11 12.00 -19.27
N GLN A 35 17.23 12.64 -18.95
CA GLN A 35 17.30 13.80 -18.07
C GLN A 35 16.43 14.97 -18.51
N SER A 36 16.14 15.07 -19.80
CA SER A 36 15.24 16.07 -20.39
C SER A 36 13.79 15.93 -19.92
N PHE A 37 13.36 14.73 -19.51
CA PHE A 37 12.03 14.47 -18.98
C PHE A 37 12.01 14.53 -17.44
N PHE A 38 12.96 13.83 -16.79
CA PHE A 38 13.05 13.79 -15.33
C PHE A 38 14.50 13.75 -14.87
N ASN A 39 14.81 14.57 -13.86
CA ASN A 39 16.08 14.52 -13.14
C ASN A 39 15.96 13.49 -11.99
N THR A 40 16.31 12.24 -12.28
CA THR A 40 16.29 11.14 -11.30
C THR A 40 17.45 10.18 -11.56
N ASP A 41 17.99 9.61 -10.49
CA ASP A 41 18.97 8.52 -10.50
C ASP A 41 18.32 7.13 -10.54
N HIS A 42 16.98 7.06 -10.43
CA HIS A 42 16.22 5.82 -10.58
C HIS A 42 16.02 5.44 -12.05
N LYS A 43 15.81 4.15 -12.29
CA LYS A 43 15.36 3.62 -13.59
C LYS A 43 13.87 3.34 -13.53
N ILE A 44 13.17 3.56 -14.64
CA ILE A 44 11.77 3.12 -14.75
C ILE A 44 11.74 1.60 -14.77
N VAL A 45 10.79 1.01 -14.03
CA VAL A 45 10.49 -0.42 -14.05
C VAL A 45 9.33 -0.62 -15.02
N ILE A 46 9.51 -1.46 -16.04
CA ILE A 46 8.51 -1.73 -17.07
C ILE A 46 8.18 -3.22 -17.04
N THR A 47 6.89 -3.55 -17.00
CA THR A 47 6.38 -4.91 -17.11
C THR A 47 5.37 -4.96 -18.26
N LEU A 48 5.64 -5.82 -19.24
CA LEU A 48 4.73 -6.09 -20.35
C LEU A 48 3.84 -7.27 -19.99
N LEU A 49 2.53 -7.08 -20.06
CA LEU A 49 1.54 -8.12 -19.81
C LEU A 49 0.95 -8.64 -21.13
N GLU A 50 0.63 -9.92 -21.17
CA GLU A 50 -0.02 -10.51 -22.33
C GLU A 50 -1.44 -9.95 -22.50
N LYS A 51 -1.73 -9.34 -23.66
CA LYS A 51 -3.02 -8.72 -23.94
C LYS A 51 -4.19 -9.71 -23.86
N THR A 52 -3.94 -10.97 -24.24
CA THR A 52 -4.94 -12.04 -24.27
C THR A 52 -5.45 -12.37 -22.87
N PHE A 53 -4.72 -12.04 -21.79
CA PHE A 53 -5.17 -12.21 -20.42
C PHE A 53 -6.51 -11.51 -20.15
N PHE A 54 -6.73 -10.35 -20.79
CA PHE A 54 -7.96 -9.57 -20.66
C PHE A 54 -9.02 -9.91 -21.72
N ASP A 55 -8.77 -10.89 -22.59
CA ASP A 55 -9.74 -11.34 -23.58
C ASP A 55 -10.82 -12.21 -22.92
N SER A 56 -12.08 -11.98 -23.30
CA SER A 56 -13.24 -12.84 -23.03
C SER A 56 -12.99 -14.34 -23.24
N LYS A 57 -12.13 -14.73 -24.18
CA LYS A 57 -11.75 -16.15 -24.41
C LYS A 57 -10.96 -16.76 -23.26
N ASN A 58 -10.24 -15.93 -22.51
CA ASN A 58 -9.47 -16.32 -21.33
C ASN A 58 -10.20 -15.96 -20.03
N LYS A 59 -11.52 -15.82 -20.09
CA LYS A 59 -12.37 -15.50 -18.94
C LYS A 59 -12.09 -16.37 -17.72
N TYR A 60 -11.78 -17.65 -17.89
CA TYR A 60 -11.45 -18.53 -16.76
C TYR A 60 -10.17 -18.11 -16.00
N ILE A 61 -9.14 -17.62 -16.70
CA ILE A 61 -7.89 -17.13 -16.10
C ILE A 61 -8.16 -15.80 -15.39
N PHE A 62 -8.89 -14.91 -16.07
CA PHE A 62 -9.30 -13.63 -15.50
C PHE A 62 -10.17 -13.82 -14.25
N ASP A 63 -11.13 -14.74 -14.29
CA ASP A 63 -11.99 -15.09 -13.16
C ASP A 63 -11.17 -15.72 -12.02
N LYS A 64 -10.19 -16.59 -12.32
CA LYS A 64 -9.26 -17.13 -11.32
C LYS A 64 -8.49 -15.99 -10.63
N PHE A 65 -7.92 -15.06 -11.40
CA PHE A 65 -7.26 -13.86 -10.89
C PHE A 65 -8.21 -13.05 -9.99
N MET A 66 -9.42 -12.74 -10.47
CA MET A 66 -10.41 -11.99 -9.71
C MET A 66 -10.78 -12.71 -8.42
N ASN A 67 -10.99 -14.02 -8.44
CA ASN A 67 -11.35 -14.82 -7.26
C ASN A 67 -10.19 -14.95 -6.25
N ALA A 68 -8.94 -14.86 -6.70
CA ALA A 68 -7.77 -14.81 -5.84
C ALA A 68 -7.60 -13.46 -5.14
N LEU A 69 -8.22 -12.38 -5.63
CA LEU A 69 -8.18 -11.08 -4.97
C LEU A 69 -8.91 -11.16 -3.62
N PRO A 70 -8.28 -10.69 -2.52
CA PRO A 70 -8.87 -10.74 -1.19
C PRO A 70 -10.15 -9.91 -1.05
N PHE A 71 -10.44 -9.01 -2.00
CA PHE A 71 -11.67 -8.22 -2.05
C PHE A 71 -12.88 -8.96 -2.62
N ASN A 72 -12.69 -10.02 -3.41
CA ASN A 72 -13.78 -10.79 -4.03
C ASN A 72 -14.23 -11.98 -3.20
N LYS A 73 -13.42 -12.40 -2.23
CA LYS A 73 -13.93 -13.18 -1.10
C LYS A 73 -14.80 -12.24 -0.28
N ARG A 74 -16.11 -12.20 -0.58
CA ARG A 74 -17.13 -11.56 0.25
C ARG A 74 -17.05 -12.18 1.64
N LYS A 75 -16.16 -11.66 2.47
CA LYS A 75 -16.30 -11.83 3.90
C LYS A 75 -17.39 -10.87 4.32
N GLU A 76 -18.31 -11.35 5.15
CA GLU A 76 -19.29 -10.54 5.87
C GLU A 76 -18.57 -9.65 6.91
N ASP A 77 -17.56 -8.90 6.46
CA ASP A 77 -16.69 -8.14 7.33
C ASP A 77 -17.18 -6.69 7.35
N THR A 78 -17.54 -6.25 8.54
CA THR A 78 -17.67 -4.83 8.85
C THR A 78 -16.30 -4.18 8.65
N LYS A 79 -16.21 -3.19 7.75
CA LYS A 79 -14.97 -2.43 7.56
C LYS A 79 -15.06 -1.10 8.28
N THR A 80 -14.08 -0.83 9.13
CA THR A 80 -13.88 0.50 9.71
C THR A 80 -13.27 1.43 8.66
N ILE A 81 -13.99 2.48 8.31
CA ILE A 81 -13.52 3.54 7.42
C ILE A 81 -13.19 4.77 8.27
N PHE A 82 -11.96 5.23 8.16
CA PHE A 82 -11.46 6.45 8.78
C PHE A 82 -11.74 7.65 7.87
N LYS A 83 -12.39 8.67 8.43
CA LYS A 83 -12.85 9.86 7.71
C LYS A 83 -11.85 11.00 7.83
N TYR A 84 -10.79 10.94 7.03
CA TYR A 84 -9.72 11.94 7.02
C TYR A 84 -10.21 13.32 6.55
N ASP A 85 -11.25 13.37 5.71
CA ASP A 85 -11.94 14.56 5.26
C ASP A 85 -12.62 15.35 6.40
N GLN A 86 -12.95 14.67 7.50
CA GLN A 86 -13.57 15.26 8.68
C GLN A 86 -12.55 15.74 9.73
N MET A 87 -11.25 15.64 9.43
CA MET A 87 -10.19 16.06 10.34
C MET A 87 -10.06 17.58 10.37
N THR A 88 -10.53 18.19 11.46
CA THR A 88 -10.32 19.61 11.74
C THR A 88 -8.87 19.88 12.14
N LYS A 89 -8.47 21.16 12.17
CA LYS A 89 -7.14 21.58 12.63
C LYS A 89 -6.81 21.08 14.05
N ASP A 90 -7.80 21.08 14.94
CA ASP A 90 -7.63 20.62 16.32
C ASP A 90 -7.50 19.10 16.41
N LEU A 91 -8.24 18.36 15.58
CA LEU A 91 -8.09 16.90 15.45
C LEU A 91 -6.70 16.53 14.90
N TRP A 92 -6.19 17.26 13.91
CA TRP A 92 -4.82 17.06 13.42
C TRP A 92 -3.76 17.38 14.46
N SER A 93 -3.95 18.46 15.24
CA SER A 93 -3.05 18.80 16.35
C SER A 93 -3.03 17.69 17.41
N THR A 94 -4.21 17.17 17.75
CA THR A 94 -4.37 16.04 18.68
C THR A 94 -3.70 14.79 18.12
N TYR A 95 -3.94 14.43 16.85
CA TYR A 95 -3.26 13.32 16.16
C TYR A 95 -1.74 13.44 16.25
N MET A 96 -1.19 14.62 15.96
CA MET A 96 0.26 14.85 16.01
C MET A 96 0.81 14.66 17.44
N ASN A 97 0.15 15.23 18.45
CA ASN A 97 0.60 15.13 19.84
C ASN A 97 0.50 13.69 20.38
N CYS A 98 -0.63 13.02 20.13
CA CYS A 98 -0.86 11.64 20.50
C CYS A 98 0.15 10.70 19.81
N SER A 99 0.42 10.92 18.51
CA SER A 99 1.40 10.12 17.77
C SER A 99 2.80 10.21 18.39
N ARG A 100 3.29 11.42 18.67
CA ARG A 100 4.61 11.64 19.28
C ARG A 100 4.72 10.93 20.63
N SER A 101 3.71 11.08 21.48
CA SER A 101 3.67 10.43 22.80
C SER A 101 3.65 8.90 22.68
N LEU A 102 2.77 8.36 21.83
CA LEU A 102 2.60 6.92 21.63
C LEU A 102 3.87 6.26 21.09
N PHE A 103 4.45 6.81 20.02
CA PHE A 103 5.67 6.29 19.42
C PHE A 103 6.84 6.36 20.40
N LYS A 104 7.02 7.50 21.10
CA LYS A 104 8.06 7.62 22.13
C LYS A 104 7.93 6.54 23.20
N LYS A 105 6.71 6.29 23.71
CA LYS A 105 6.44 5.29 24.75
C LYS A 105 6.64 3.84 24.26
N ARG A 106 6.24 3.53 23.04
CA ARG A 106 6.33 2.15 22.49
C ARG A 106 7.74 1.80 22.10
N PHE A 107 8.45 2.72 21.45
CA PHE A 107 9.81 2.47 20.97
C PHE A 107 10.87 2.63 22.05
N SER A 108 10.61 3.36 23.15
CA SER A 108 11.53 3.37 24.30
C SER A 108 11.67 2.01 24.99
N LYS A 109 10.77 1.07 24.72
CA LYS A 109 10.79 -0.29 25.28
C LYS A 109 11.46 -1.31 24.36
N LEU A 110 11.83 -0.92 23.14
CA LEU A 110 12.47 -1.79 22.17
C LEU A 110 14.00 -1.67 22.27
N SER A 111 14.69 -2.79 22.12
CA SER A 111 16.17 -2.82 22.09
C SER A 111 16.70 -2.18 20.81
N LEU A 112 17.66 -1.27 20.93
CA LEU A 112 18.26 -0.54 19.80
C LEU A 112 18.96 -1.44 18.76
N ASP A 113 19.30 -2.67 19.13
CA ASP A 113 19.99 -3.60 18.24
C ASP A 113 19.01 -4.34 17.32
N ILE A 114 18.95 -3.92 16.06
CA ILE A 114 18.23 -4.59 14.98
C ILE A 114 19.24 -5.41 14.16
N ASN A 115 19.76 -6.47 14.76
CA ASN A 115 20.76 -7.35 14.14
C ASN A 115 20.18 -8.67 13.60
N THR A 116 18.89 -8.93 13.85
CA THR A 116 18.20 -10.13 13.36
C THR A 116 16.91 -9.77 12.61
N LYS A 117 16.47 -10.69 11.73
CA LYS A 117 15.20 -10.56 10.99
C LYS A 117 14.01 -10.52 11.96
N GLU A 118 14.09 -11.28 13.05
CA GLU A 118 13.08 -11.34 14.10
C GLU A 118 12.97 -9.99 14.82
N ALA A 119 14.10 -9.34 15.12
CA ALA A 119 14.12 -8.00 15.68
C ALA A 119 13.48 -6.99 14.71
N LEU A 120 13.83 -7.03 13.42
CA LEU A 120 13.24 -6.16 12.40
C LEU A 120 11.71 -6.35 12.30
N ASN A 121 11.25 -7.60 12.23
CA ASN A 121 9.82 -7.91 12.19
C ASN A 121 9.09 -7.40 13.44
N ARG A 122 9.70 -7.52 14.63
CA ARG A 122 9.13 -6.98 15.88
C ARG A 122 8.99 -5.45 15.83
N TYR A 123 9.99 -4.76 15.29
CA TYR A 123 9.94 -3.32 15.07
C TYR A 123 8.80 -2.94 14.11
N TRP A 124 8.69 -3.67 13.01
CA TRP A 124 7.67 -3.41 12.00
C TRP A 124 6.25 -3.66 12.52
N ASN A 125 6.05 -4.77 13.23
CA ASN A 125 4.78 -5.06 13.89
C ASN A 125 4.43 -3.99 14.94
N THR A 126 5.42 -3.52 15.71
CA THR A 126 5.20 -2.46 16.70
C THR A 126 4.80 -1.15 16.03
N PHE A 127 5.47 -0.79 14.92
CA PHE A 127 5.11 0.37 14.12
C PHE A 127 3.67 0.26 13.60
N GLU A 128 3.34 -0.83 12.92
CA GLU A 128 2.04 -1.07 12.32
C GLU A 128 0.91 -0.97 13.36
N GLN A 129 1.04 -1.67 14.49
CA GLN A 129 0.05 -1.60 15.56
C GLN A 129 -0.07 -0.20 16.14
N SER A 130 1.04 0.54 16.28
CA SER A 130 1.00 1.93 16.75
C SER A 130 0.21 2.85 15.82
N VAL A 131 0.35 2.66 14.50
CA VAL A 131 -0.42 3.40 13.51
C VAL A 131 -1.91 3.02 13.57
N ILE A 132 -2.22 1.74 13.70
CA ILE A 132 -3.61 1.26 13.80
C ILE A 132 -4.31 1.85 15.03
N ASP A 133 -3.68 1.76 16.20
CA ASP A 133 -4.24 2.26 17.45
C ASP A 133 -4.41 3.78 17.41
N LEU A 134 -3.41 4.50 16.91
CA LEU A 134 -3.49 5.94 16.74
C LEU A 134 -4.68 6.35 15.87
N LYS A 135 -4.87 5.67 14.73
CA LYS A 135 -6.01 5.95 13.83
C LYS A 135 -7.35 5.74 14.52
N LYS A 136 -7.51 4.64 15.27
CA LYS A 136 -8.73 4.32 16.03
C LYS A 136 -9.05 5.36 17.10
N ASP A 137 -8.02 5.90 17.75
CA ASP A 137 -8.20 6.81 18.90
C ASP A 137 -8.42 8.27 18.48
N THR A 138 -7.94 8.67 17.31
CA THR A 138 -7.87 10.10 16.94
C THR A 138 -8.59 10.48 15.66
N ILE A 139 -8.87 9.53 14.77
CA ILE A 139 -9.54 9.82 13.50
C ILE A 139 -11.00 9.40 13.59
N PRO A 140 -11.96 10.30 13.23
CA PRO A 140 -13.36 9.94 13.15
C PRO A 140 -13.56 8.70 12.26
N GLN A 141 -14.34 7.74 12.74
CA GLN A 141 -14.52 6.46 12.04
C GLN A 141 -15.99 6.04 11.96
N LYS A 142 -16.32 5.30 10.90
CA LYS A 142 -17.63 4.66 10.72
C LYS A 142 -17.42 3.20 10.33
N SER A 143 -18.19 2.30 10.96
CA SER A 143 -18.29 0.92 10.51
C SER A 143 -19.28 0.85 9.36
N ILE A 144 -18.89 0.24 8.23
CA ILE A 144 -19.75 0.05 7.08
C ILE A 144 -19.82 -1.44 6.75
N ASN A 145 -21.05 -1.92 6.54
CA ASN A 145 -21.33 -3.22 5.96
C ASN A 145 -21.16 -3.11 4.43
N LEU A 146 -20.26 -3.90 3.85
CA LEU A 146 -19.97 -3.87 2.42
C LEU A 146 -21.17 -4.32 1.55
N ASN A 147 -22.20 -4.93 2.14
CA ASN A 147 -23.40 -5.40 1.43
C ASN A 147 -24.41 -4.30 1.06
N THR A 148 -24.30 -3.07 1.58
CA THR A 148 -25.26 -1.98 1.28
C THR A 148 -24.69 -0.89 0.37
N SER A 149 -23.48 -1.04 -0.17
CA SER A 149 -22.83 -0.02 -1.01
C SER A 149 -23.07 -0.18 -2.51
N SER A 150 -23.91 -1.13 -2.93
CA SER A 150 -24.27 -1.35 -4.34
C SER A 150 -25.74 -0.99 -4.61
N THR A 151 -26.16 0.18 -4.14
CA THR A 151 -27.33 0.92 -4.65
C THR A 151 -26.99 2.40 -4.63
N ASN A 152 -26.04 2.79 -5.47
CA ASN A 152 -26.11 4.12 -6.08
C ASN A 152 -26.32 3.84 -7.56
N ASP A 153 -27.60 3.91 -7.96
CA ASP A 153 -28.00 4.10 -9.34
C ASP A 153 -27.17 5.26 -9.90
N LEU A 154 -26.22 4.97 -10.79
CA LEU A 154 -25.78 5.99 -11.74
C LEU A 154 -26.94 6.15 -12.73
N PRO A 155 -27.57 7.33 -12.85
CA PRO A 155 -28.35 7.62 -14.03
C PRO A 155 -27.37 7.59 -15.21
N LEU A 156 -27.55 6.63 -16.09
CA LEU A 156 -27.05 6.74 -17.47
C LEU A 156 -27.84 7.89 -18.10
N GLU A 157 -27.30 9.11 -18.03
CA GLU A 157 -27.71 10.14 -18.98
C GLU A 157 -27.01 9.86 -20.32
N LEU A 158 -27.84 9.82 -21.36
CA LEU A 158 -27.54 9.54 -22.77
C LEU A 158 -26.64 10.60 -23.41
#